data_AF-A0A2U8UYD9-F1
#
_entry.id   AF-A0A2U8UYD9-F1
#
_cell.length_a   1.000
_cell.length_b   1.000
_cell.length_c   1.000
_cell.angle_alpha   90.00
_cell.angle_beta   90.00
_cell.angle_gamma   90.00
#
_symmetry.space_group_name_H-M   'P 1'
#
loop_
_entity.id
_entity.type
_entity.pdbx_description
1 polymer ?
#
loop_
_entity_poly.entity_id
_entity_poly.type
_entity_poly.pdbx_seq_one_letter_code
_entity_poly.pdbx_strand_id
1 'polypeptide(L)'
;MAFTSGCNHPSFTLPWRTLLPYLVALHLLQPGSAQQRVVAPSLRVTANVGQDVVLRCHLSPCMDVRNSDIRWIQQRSSRLVHHYRNGVDLGQMEEYKGRTELLRDGLSDGNLDLRITAVTSSDSGSYSCAVQNGDGYAEAVVNLEVSDPFSMIILYWTVALAVIITLLVGSFVVNVFLHRKKVAQSRELKRKDAELVEKAAALVRKDAALAEKVAALERKDAMLVEKAAALERKDEELAEQAALSKQRDAMLEKHVLKLEEKTDEVENWNSVLKKDSEEMGSGFAELKKLTEELEKHSEEMGTRDVKLERLAAKLEQRTKELDKQHSQFHRHFQNMYLSAGKQKKMVTKLGESNLPN
;
A
#
# COMPACT_ATOMS: atom_id res chain seq x y z
N MET A 1 -46.67 124.13 -120.57
CA MET A 1 -47.15 123.04 -121.46
C MET A 1 -45.98 122.13 -121.76
N ALA A 2 -46.27 120.84 -121.90
CA ALA A 2 -45.49 119.80 -122.56
C ALA A 2 -44.24 119.23 -121.85
N PHE A 3 -44.41 117.97 -121.44
CA PHE A 3 -43.39 116.93 -121.30
C PHE A 3 -42.79 116.56 -122.66
N THR A 4 -41.50 116.20 -122.70
CA THR A 4 -40.99 115.11 -123.56
C THR A 4 -39.79 114.41 -122.93
N SER A 5 -39.85 113.08 -122.98
CA SER A 5 -38.91 112.07 -122.52
C SER A 5 -37.56 112.05 -123.24
N GLY A 6 -36.56 111.43 -122.58
CA GLY A 6 -35.34 110.93 -123.22
C GLY A 6 -34.49 110.11 -122.25
N CYS A 7 -34.53 108.78 -122.38
CA CYS A 7 -33.69 107.83 -121.65
C CYS A 7 -32.20 108.00 -121.98
N ASN A 8 -31.30 107.87 -121.00
CA ASN A 8 -29.89 107.53 -121.23
C ASN A 8 -29.41 106.52 -120.18
N HIS A 9 -28.97 105.36 -120.67
CA HIS A 9 -28.21 104.34 -119.95
C HIS A 9 -26.92 104.91 -119.35
N PRO A 10 -26.48 104.47 -118.16
CA PRO A 10 -25.07 104.38 -117.85
C PRO A 10 -24.54 103.02 -118.34
N SER A 11 -23.81 103.04 -119.44
CA SER A 11 -23.00 101.92 -119.90
C SER A 11 -21.86 101.69 -118.91
N PHE A 12 -22.05 100.79 -117.94
CA PHE A 12 -20.95 100.32 -117.08
C PHE A 12 -20.09 99.33 -117.86
N THR A 13 -19.10 99.84 -118.58
CA THR A 13 -18.00 99.03 -119.08
C THR A 13 -17.08 98.67 -117.92
N LEU A 14 -17.36 97.55 -117.23
CA LEU A 14 -16.42 96.97 -116.28
C LEU A 14 -15.25 96.36 -117.07
N PRO A 15 -14.00 96.77 -116.82
CA PRO A 15 -12.84 96.24 -117.52
C PRO A 15 -12.63 94.77 -117.14
N TRP A 16 -12.51 93.89 -118.13
CA TRP A 16 -12.22 92.45 -117.99
C TRP A 16 -11.07 92.11 -117.02
N ARG A 17 -10.15 93.07 -116.77
CA ARG A 17 -9.00 92.92 -115.87
C ARG A 17 -9.34 92.85 -114.38
N THR A 18 -10.55 93.23 -113.94
CA THR A 18 -10.97 93.10 -112.53
C THR A 18 -11.80 91.84 -112.25
N LEU A 19 -12.28 91.14 -113.29
CA LEU A 19 -13.03 89.89 -113.15
C LEU A 19 -12.13 88.71 -112.75
N LEU A 20 -10.90 88.66 -113.24
CA LEU A 20 -9.92 87.63 -112.89
C LEU A 20 -9.59 87.58 -111.40
N PRO A 21 -9.18 88.69 -110.72
CA PRO A 21 -8.92 88.64 -109.28
C PRO A 21 -10.19 88.39 -108.46
N TYR A 22 -11.37 88.83 -108.93
CA TYR A 22 -12.64 88.57 -108.24
C TYR A 22 -13.09 87.11 -108.37
N LEU A 23 -12.92 86.48 -109.55
CA LEU A 23 -13.16 85.05 -109.78
C LEU A 23 -12.15 84.18 -109.04
N VAL A 24 -10.87 84.59 -108.98
CA VAL A 24 -9.85 83.92 -108.17
C VAL A 24 -10.18 84.05 -106.68
N ALA A 25 -10.62 85.22 -106.20
CA ALA A 25 -11.10 85.39 -104.83
C ALA A 25 -12.33 84.51 -104.56
N LEU A 26 -13.28 84.40 -105.50
CA LEU A 26 -14.46 83.56 -105.37
C LEU A 26 -14.13 82.04 -105.41
N HIS A 27 -13.08 81.65 -106.14
CA HIS A 27 -12.55 80.27 -106.15
C HIS A 27 -11.70 79.96 -104.90
N LEU A 28 -11.09 80.97 -104.27
CA LEU A 28 -10.38 80.84 -102.99
C LEU A 28 -11.34 80.85 -101.79
N LEU A 29 -12.53 81.46 -101.91
CA LEU A 29 -13.68 81.17 -101.04
C LEU A 29 -14.27 79.81 -101.39
N GLN A 30 -13.49 78.74 -101.21
CA GLN A 30 -14.10 77.45 -100.98
C GLN A 30 -14.91 77.58 -99.68
N PRO A 31 -16.22 77.30 -99.65
CA PRO A 31 -16.88 77.04 -98.38
C PRO A 31 -16.14 75.83 -97.80
N GLY A 32 -15.28 76.09 -96.81
CA GLY A 32 -14.61 75.02 -96.09
C GLY A 32 -15.71 74.11 -95.57
N SER A 33 -15.74 72.88 -96.05
CA SER A 33 -16.62 71.85 -95.50
C SER A 33 -16.22 71.70 -94.03
N ALA A 34 -16.98 72.35 -93.14
CA ALA A 34 -16.78 72.22 -91.71
C ALA A 34 -17.17 70.78 -91.36
N GLN A 35 -16.18 69.88 -91.33
CA GLN A 35 -16.40 68.48 -91.01
C GLN A 35 -16.87 68.36 -89.57
N GLN A 36 -18.04 67.76 -89.38
CA GLN A 36 -18.63 67.50 -88.06
C GLN A 36 -17.66 66.70 -87.18
N ARG A 37 -17.46 67.13 -85.92
CA ARG A 37 -16.66 66.42 -84.92
C ARG A 37 -17.40 66.36 -83.58
N VAL A 38 -17.29 65.23 -82.87
CA VAL A 38 -17.70 65.14 -81.46
C VAL A 38 -16.50 65.46 -80.57
N VAL A 39 -16.73 66.24 -79.52
CA VAL A 39 -15.75 66.62 -78.52
C VAL A 39 -16.19 66.04 -77.17
N ALA A 40 -15.28 65.29 -76.55
CA ALA A 40 -15.41 64.75 -75.21
C ALA A 40 -14.47 65.48 -74.24
N PRO A 41 -14.81 65.59 -72.95
CA PRO A 41 -13.88 66.03 -71.92
C PRO A 41 -12.63 65.15 -71.89
N SER A 42 -11.46 65.78 -71.73
CA SER A 42 -10.19 65.04 -71.58
C SER A 42 -10.00 64.42 -70.20
N LEU A 43 -10.74 64.92 -69.19
CA LEU A 43 -10.69 64.43 -67.83
C LEU A 43 -11.53 63.16 -67.66
N ARG A 44 -11.04 62.23 -66.82
CA ARG A 44 -11.80 61.05 -66.42
C ARG A 44 -12.98 61.45 -65.54
N VAL A 45 -14.13 60.85 -65.79
CA VAL A 45 -15.30 60.97 -64.92
C VAL A 45 -15.16 59.92 -63.82
N THR A 46 -15.27 60.33 -62.56
CA THR A 46 -15.17 59.43 -61.40
C THR A 46 -16.52 59.27 -60.71
N ALA A 47 -16.81 58.06 -60.23
CA ALA A 47 -18.01 57.76 -59.46
C ALA A 47 -17.75 56.63 -58.46
N ASN A 48 -18.50 56.58 -57.37
CA ASN A 48 -18.52 55.41 -56.48
C ASN A 48 -19.65 54.47 -56.90
N VAL A 49 -19.49 53.17 -56.61
CA VAL A 49 -20.55 52.17 -56.82
C VAL A 49 -21.87 52.65 -56.21
N GLY A 50 -22.96 52.53 -56.97
CA GLY A 50 -24.30 52.94 -56.59
C GLY A 50 -24.65 54.41 -56.85
N GLN A 51 -23.69 55.25 -57.27
CA GLN A 51 -23.98 56.63 -57.68
C GLN A 51 -24.46 56.71 -59.14
N ASP A 52 -25.09 57.83 -59.48
CA ASP A 52 -25.42 58.17 -60.86
C ASP A 52 -24.31 59.03 -61.46
N VAL A 53 -24.03 58.83 -62.75
CA VAL A 53 -22.98 59.57 -63.47
C VAL A 53 -23.50 60.08 -64.80
N VAL A 54 -22.99 61.23 -65.24
CA VAL A 54 -23.27 61.79 -66.57
C VAL A 54 -21.99 61.83 -67.40
N LEU A 55 -21.98 61.10 -68.51
CA LEU A 55 -20.92 61.11 -69.51
C LEU A 55 -21.24 62.19 -70.54
N ARG A 56 -20.36 63.18 -70.67
CA ARG A 56 -20.61 64.36 -71.52
C ARG A 56 -19.90 64.26 -72.86
N CYS A 57 -20.61 64.60 -73.93
CA CYS A 57 -20.09 64.73 -75.28
C CYS A 57 -20.89 65.82 -76.00
N HIS A 58 -20.27 66.58 -76.89
CA HIS A 58 -20.97 67.58 -77.68
C HIS A 58 -20.42 67.68 -79.09
N LEU A 59 -21.21 68.23 -80.00
CA LEU A 59 -20.80 68.48 -81.37
C LEU A 59 -20.11 69.81 -81.57
N SER A 60 -19.13 69.83 -82.47
CA SER A 60 -18.42 71.02 -82.92
C SER A 60 -18.40 71.05 -84.46
N PRO A 61 -18.99 72.09 -85.10
CA PRO A 61 -19.76 73.17 -84.47
C PRO A 61 -21.07 72.66 -83.83
N CYS A 62 -21.60 73.41 -82.85
CA CYS A 62 -22.87 73.10 -82.20
C CYS A 62 -24.03 73.17 -83.20
N MET A 63 -24.86 72.13 -83.24
CA MET A 63 -26.03 72.06 -84.12
C MET A 63 -27.09 71.11 -83.54
N ASP A 64 -28.33 71.29 -83.97
CA ASP A 64 -29.46 70.45 -83.55
C ASP A 64 -29.31 69.02 -84.05
N VAL A 65 -29.33 68.06 -83.12
CA VAL A 65 -29.20 66.63 -83.37
C VAL A 65 -30.37 65.80 -82.84
N ARG A 66 -31.52 66.43 -82.60
CA ARG A 66 -32.75 65.71 -82.21
C ARG A 66 -33.14 64.63 -83.22
N ASN A 67 -32.87 64.86 -84.51
CA ASN A 67 -33.20 63.93 -85.59
C ASN A 67 -31.97 63.13 -86.09
N SER A 68 -30.91 63.04 -85.28
CA SER A 68 -29.71 62.25 -85.61
C SER A 68 -29.77 60.85 -84.96
N ASP A 69 -28.92 59.95 -85.43
CA ASP A 69 -28.68 58.65 -84.80
C ASP A 69 -27.51 58.78 -83.82
N ILE A 70 -27.76 58.55 -82.54
CA ILE A 70 -26.79 58.71 -81.45
C ILE A 70 -26.58 57.35 -80.78
N ARG A 71 -25.31 56.93 -80.65
CA ARG A 71 -24.93 55.66 -80.02
C ARG A 71 -23.90 55.87 -78.95
N TRP A 72 -24.15 55.25 -77.81
CA TRP A 72 -23.18 55.09 -76.74
C TRP A 72 -22.74 53.62 -76.69
N ILE A 73 -21.43 53.40 -76.81
CA ILE A 73 -20.84 52.06 -76.88
C ILE A 73 -19.69 51.96 -75.87
N GLN A 74 -19.72 50.95 -75.00
CA GLN A 74 -18.60 50.66 -74.11
C GLN A 74 -17.51 49.93 -74.92
N GLN A 75 -16.34 50.56 -75.09
CA GLN A 75 -15.32 50.08 -76.04
C GLN A 75 -14.77 48.69 -75.69
N ARG A 76 -14.44 48.45 -74.40
CA ARG A 76 -13.82 47.19 -73.95
C ARG A 76 -14.65 45.95 -74.29
N SER A 77 -15.96 46.07 -74.20
CA SER A 77 -16.92 44.97 -74.32
C SER A 77 -17.74 45.07 -75.60
N SER A 78 -17.55 46.13 -76.39
CA SER A 78 -18.40 46.51 -77.53
C SER A 78 -19.90 46.51 -77.20
N ARG A 79 -20.25 46.77 -75.94
CA ARG A 79 -21.64 46.74 -75.48
C ARG A 79 -22.38 47.99 -75.91
N LEU A 80 -23.57 47.83 -76.47
CA LEU A 80 -24.47 48.95 -76.77
C LEU A 80 -25.11 49.45 -75.47
N VAL A 81 -24.63 50.61 -75.01
CA VAL A 81 -25.05 51.24 -73.76
C VAL A 81 -26.36 51.98 -73.95
N HIS A 82 -26.50 52.69 -75.07
CA HIS A 82 -27.71 53.42 -75.42
C HIS A 82 -27.77 53.71 -76.93
N HIS A 83 -28.92 53.51 -77.56
CA HIS A 83 -29.15 53.87 -78.96
C HIS A 83 -30.40 54.73 -79.10
N TYR A 84 -30.22 55.92 -79.67
CA TYR A 84 -31.28 56.87 -79.96
C TYR A 84 -31.33 57.19 -81.46
N ARG A 85 -32.53 57.35 -82.01
CA ARG A 85 -32.75 57.80 -83.39
C ARG A 85 -34.11 58.50 -83.51
N ASN A 86 -34.12 59.69 -84.11
CA ASN A 86 -35.35 60.40 -84.51
C ASN A 86 -36.40 60.55 -83.39
N GLY A 87 -35.96 60.96 -82.20
CA GLY A 87 -36.86 61.15 -81.05
C GLY A 87 -37.12 59.90 -80.21
N VAL A 88 -36.59 58.73 -80.58
CA VAL A 88 -36.91 57.45 -79.94
C VAL A 88 -35.66 56.69 -79.51
N ASP A 89 -35.72 56.07 -78.32
CA ASP A 89 -34.70 55.12 -77.87
C ASP A 89 -34.98 53.73 -78.46
N LEU A 90 -34.03 53.21 -79.22
CA LEU A 90 -34.17 51.98 -80.00
C LEU A 90 -33.70 50.74 -79.24
N GLY A 91 -32.74 50.88 -78.33
CA GLY A 91 -32.22 49.73 -77.60
C GLY A 91 -31.07 49.99 -76.65
N GLN A 92 -30.93 49.06 -75.71
CA GLN A 92 -29.87 48.96 -74.71
C GLN A 92 -29.55 47.47 -74.53
N MET A 93 -28.30 47.12 -74.23
CA MET A 93 -27.96 45.77 -73.76
C MET A 93 -28.50 45.51 -72.36
N GLU A 94 -28.68 44.24 -72.01
CA GLU A 94 -29.37 43.82 -70.77
C GLU A 94 -28.72 44.40 -69.50
N GLU A 95 -27.39 44.54 -69.47
CA GLU A 95 -26.67 45.10 -68.31
C GLU A 95 -26.92 46.61 -68.10
N TYR A 96 -27.40 47.31 -69.14
CA TYR A 96 -27.67 48.76 -69.16
C TYR A 96 -29.16 49.09 -69.18
N LYS A 97 -30.01 48.07 -69.39
CA LYS A 97 -31.45 48.24 -69.57
C LYS A 97 -32.09 48.91 -68.35
N GLY A 98 -32.73 50.06 -68.60
CA GLY A 98 -33.39 50.85 -67.56
C GLY A 98 -32.44 51.61 -66.62
N ARG A 99 -31.13 51.53 -66.87
CA ARG A 99 -30.11 52.27 -66.12
C ARG A 99 -29.58 53.49 -66.88
N THR A 100 -29.78 53.55 -68.20
CA THR A 100 -29.22 54.60 -69.05
C THR A 100 -30.28 55.50 -69.68
N GLU A 101 -29.97 56.79 -69.77
CA GLU A 101 -30.87 57.82 -70.33
C GLU A 101 -30.05 58.89 -71.07
N LEU A 102 -30.41 59.15 -72.34
CA LEU A 102 -29.86 60.26 -73.11
C LEU A 102 -30.58 61.55 -72.73
N LEU A 103 -29.83 62.58 -72.31
CA LEU A 103 -30.41 63.85 -71.86
C LEU A 103 -30.94 64.65 -73.04
N ARG A 104 -32.27 64.81 -73.10
CA ARG A 104 -32.96 65.42 -74.25
C ARG A 104 -32.79 66.93 -74.35
N ASP A 105 -32.70 67.61 -73.21
CA ASP A 105 -32.71 69.08 -73.14
C ASP A 105 -31.54 69.73 -73.88
N GLY A 106 -30.40 69.03 -73.98
CA GLY A 106 -29.20 69.53 -74.64
C GLY A 106 -29.08 69.20 -76.13
N LEU A 107 -30.00 68.41 -76.70
CA LEU A 107 -29.87 67.93 -78.09
C LEU A 107 -30.01 69.05 -79.13
N SER A 108 -30.73 70.13 -78.83
CA SER A 108 -30.83 71.30 -79.73
C SER A 108 -29.52 72.06 -79.89
N ASP A 109 -28.65 71.96 -78.88
CA ASP A 109 -27.37 72.67 -78.81
C ASP A 109 -26.20 71.74 -79.18
N GLY A 110 -26.49 70.50 -79.60
CA GLY A 110 -25.49 69.50 -79.98
C GLY A 110 -24.91 68.71 -78.82
N ASN A 111 -25.50 68.76 -77.62
CA ASN A 111 -25.05 67.94 -76.49
C ASN A 111 -25.61 66.52 -76.59
N LEU A 112 -24.77 65.53 -76.25
CA LEU A 112 -25.01 64.10 -76.42
C LEU A 112 -24.93 63.37 -75.07
N ASP A 113 -25.16 64.09 -73.97
CA ASP A 113 -24.91 63.64 -72.61
C ASP A 113 -25.73 62.39 -72.24
N LEU A 114 -25.06 61.39 -71.67
CA LEU A 114 -25.68 60.14 -71.22
C LEU A 114 -25.59 60.03 -69.70
N ARG A 115 -26.73 59.84 -69.05
CA ARG A 115 -26.78 59.45 -67.63
C ARG A 115 -26.77 57.93 -67.50
N ILE A 116 -25.93 57.40 -66.62
CA ILE A 116 -25.93 56.01 -66.16
C ILE A 116 -26.24 56.02 -64.66
N THR A 117 -27.27 55.31 -64.26
CA THR A 117 -27.73 55.24 -62.86
C THR A 117 -27.17 54.02 -62.14
N ALA A 118 -26.95 54.18 -60.83
CA ALA A 118 -26.43 53.15 -59.93
C ALA A 118 -25.25 52.39 -60.53
N VAL A 119 -24.15 53.08 -60.83
CA VAL A 119 -22.96 52.49 -61.49
C VAL A 119 -22.40 51.32 -60.69
N THR A 120 -21.88 50.31 -61.38
CA THR A 120 -21.21 49.17 -60.78
C THR A 120 -19.73 49.15 -61.18
N SER A 121 -18.92 48.32 -60.51
CA SER A 121 -17.51 48.18 -60.85
C SER A 121 -17.28 47.71 -62.30
N SER A 122 -18.23 46.99 -62.91
CA SER A 122 -18.16 46.59 -64.32
C SER A 122 -18.42 47.72 -65.32
N ASP A 123 -18.96 48.85 -64.86
CA ASP A 123 -19.18 50.03 -65.71
C ASP A 123 -17.89 50.86 -65.87
N SER A 124 -16.84 50.61 -65.09
CA SER A 124 -15.57 51.32 -65.32
C SER A 124 -14.98 50.96 -66.69
N GLY A 125 -14.68 51.98 -67.49
CA GLY A 125 -14.09 51.81 -68.81
C GLY A 125 -14.26 53.01 -69.74
N SER A 126 -13.87 52.81 -71.00
CA SER A 126 -13.97 53.81 -72.06
C SER A 126 -15.29 53.67 -72.79
N TYR A 127 -15.98 54.79 -72.97
CA TYR A 127 -17.27 54.92 -73.62
C TYR A 127 -17.13 55.79 -74.87
N SER A 128 -17.53 55.24 -76.00
CA SER A 128 -17.66 55.95 -77.25
C SER A 128 -19.04 56.62 -77.34
N CYS A 129 -19.05 57.89 -77.70
CA CYS A 129 -20.25 58.62 -78.12
C CYS A 129 -20.13 58.91 -79.61
N ALA A 130 -20.94 58.23 -80.40
CA ALA A 130 -20.99 58.35 -81.85
C ALA A 130 -22.31 58.99 -82.28
N VAL A 131 -22.23 59.87 -83.27
CA VAL A 131 -23.40 60.50 -83.90
C VAL A 131 -23.29 60.40 -85.40
N GLN A 132 -24.39 59.97 -86.01
CA GLN A 132 -24.58 59.89 -87.45
C GLN A 132 -25.69 60.87 -87.85
N ASN A 133 -25.35 61.84 -88.70
CA ASN A 133 -26.26 62.85 -89.22
C ASN A 133 -26.16 62.91 -90.75
N GLY A 134 -27.14 62.35 -91.47
CA GLY A 134 -27.03 62.09 -92.91
C GLY A 134 -25.80 61.21 -93.20
N ASP A 135 -24.95 61.65 -94.14
CA ASP A 135 -23.69 60.95 -94.48
C ASP A 135 -22.53 61.26 -93.50
N GLY A 136 -22.73 62.18 -92.55
CA GLY A 136 -21.72 62.56 -91.57
C GLY A 136 -21.66 61.60 -90.38
N TYR A 137 -20.46 61.11 -90.05
CA TYR A 137 -20.17 60.32 -88.85
C TYR A 137 -19.11 61.04 -88.00
N ALA A 138 -19.35 61.14 -86.70
CA ALA A 138 -18.38 61.68 -85.76
C ALA A 138 -18.45 60.95 -84.41
N GLU A 139 -17.30 60.80 -83.75
CA GLU A 139 -17.17 60.03 -82.51
C GLU A 139 -16.13 60.64 -81.56
N ALA A 140 -16.38 60.53 -80.25
CA ALA A 140 -15.41 60.84 -79.20
C ALA A 140 -15.48 59.82 -78.06
N VAL A 141 -14.44 59.79 -77.23
CA VAL A 141 -14.29 58.82 -76.14
C VAL A 141 -14.27 59.51 -74.79
N VAL A 142 -15.07 59.02 -73.85
CA VAL A 142 -15.12 59.43 -72.44
C VAL A 142 -14.66 58.27 -71.57
N ASN A 143 -13.84 58.53 -70.56
CA ASN A 143 -13.37 57.51 -69.62
C ASN A 143 -14.11 57.62 -68.28
N LEU A 144 -14.71 56.52 -67.83
CA LEU A 144 -15.39 56.39 -66.54
C LEU A 144 -14.58 55.50 -65.59
N GLU A 145 -14.28 56.02 -64.41
CA GLU A 145 -13.57 55.33 -63.33
C GLU A 145 -14.50 55.13 -62.14
N VAL A 146 -14.86 53.87 -61.85
CA VAL A 146 -15.78 53.53 -60.75
C VAL A 146 -15.00 52.95 -59.58
N SER A 147 -15.09 53.59 -58.42
CA SER A 147 -14.45 53.16 -57.17
C SER A 147 -15.40 52.34 -56.29
N ASP A 148 -14.91 51.23 -55.73
CA ASP A 148 -15.64 50.37 -54.79
C ASP A 148 -14.89 50.23 -53.45
N PRO A 149 -15.00 51.24 -52.57
CA PRO A 149 -14.33 51.19 -51.26
C PRO A 149 -14.95 50.14 -50.32
N PHE A 150 -16.23 49.80 -50.50
CA PHE A 150 -16.95 48.91 -49.59
C PHE A 150 -16.55 47.45 -49.79
N SER A 151 -16.37 46.99 -51.02
CA SER A 151 -15.89 45.64 -51.31
C SER A 151 -14.52 45.37 -50.71
N MET A 152 -13.61 46.36 -50.76
CA MET A 152 -12.30 46.28 -50.12
C MET A 152 -12.44 46.09 -48.60
N ILE A 153 -13.26 46.93 -47.94
CA ILE A 153 -13.49 46.84 -46.50
C ILE A 153 -14.01 45.44 -46.12
N ILE A 154 -15.01 44.92 -46.83
CA ILE A 154 -15.57 43.59 -46.54
C ILE A 154 -14.52 42.49 -46.68
N LEU A 155 -13.67 42.54 -47.71
CA LEU A 155 -12.60 41.55 -47.92
C LEU A 155 -11.55 41.59 -46.79
N TYR A 156 -11.14 42.77 -46.33
CA TYR A 156 -10.17 42.87 -45.23
C TYR A 156 -10.71 42.33 -43.91
N TRP A 157 -11.94 42.69 -43.56
CA TRP A 157 -12.55 42.25 -42.30
C TRP A 157 -12.83 40.74 -42.30
N THR A 158 -13.29 40.17 -43.41
CA THR A 158 -13.51 38.71 -43.52
C THR A 158 -12.22 37.92 -43.34
N VAL A 159 -11.11 38.36 -43.95
CA VAL A 159 -9.79 37.73 -43.77
C VAL A 159 -9.31 37.87 -42.32
N ALA A 160 -9.45 39.06 -41.71
CA ALA A 160 -9.05 39.29 -40.33
C ALA A 160 -9.82 38.38 -39.35
N LEU A 161 -11.14 38.25 -39.51
CA LEU A 161 -11.97 37.36 -38.70
C LEU A 161 -11.55 35.89 -38.86
N ALA A 162 -11.25 35.44 -40.07
CA ALA A 162 -10.78 34.07 -40.31
C ALA A 162 -9.44 33.78 -39.58
N VAL A 163 -8.50 34.73 -39.60
CA VAL A 163 -7.22 34.61 -38.88
C VAL A 163 -7.43 34.57 -37.37
N ILE A 164 -8.30 35.44 -36.83
CA ILE A 164 -8.59 35.45 -35.39
C ILE A 164 -9.22 34.12 -34.96
N ILE A 165 -10.18 33.60 -35.72
CA ILE A 165 -10.84 32.32 -35.41
C ILE A 165 -9.83 31.18 -35.41
N THR A 166 -8.92 31.12 -36.39
CA THR A 166 -7.90 30.06 -36.44
C THR A 166 -6.94 30.12 -35.27
N LEU A 167 -6.51 31.31 -34.85
CA LEU A 167 -5.67 31.51 -33.66
C LEU A 167 -6.40 31.11 -32.36
N LEU A 168 -7.68 31.46 -32.21
CA LEU A 168 -8.47 31.10 -31.04
C LEU A 168 -8.66 29.58 -30.93
N VAL A 169 -8.97 28.91 -32.03
CA VAL A 169 -9.08 27.44 -32.07
C VAL A 169 -7.74 26.79 -31.74
N GLY A 170 -6.65 27.27 -32.33
CA GLY A 170 -5.30 26.78 -32.02
C GLY A 170 -4.95 26.94 -30.54
N SER A 171 -5.20 28.12 -29.96
CA SER A 171 -4.99 28.39 -28.54
C SER A 171 -5.83 27.48 -27.64
N PHE A 172 -7.11 27.26 -27.98
CA PHE A 172 -7.98 26.36 -27.23
C PHE A 172 -7.45 24.92 -27.23
N VAL A 173 -7.02 24.41 -28.38
CA VAL A 173 -6.45 23.05 -28.49
C VAL A 173 -5.18 22.91 -27.64
N VAL A 174 -4.27 23.89 -27.70
CA VAL A 174 -3.05 23.91 -26.88
C VAL A 174 -3.39 23.93 -25.39
N ASN A 175 -4.33 24.78 -24.96
CA ASN A 175 -4.76 24.86 -23.57
C ASN A 175 -5.36 23.53 -23.08
N VAL A 176 -6.22 22.88 -23.88
CA VAL A 176 -6.78 21.56 -23.55
C VAL A 176 -5.67 20.51 -23.43
N PHE A 177 -4.70 20.50 -24.34
CA PHE A 177 -3.56 19.58 -24.29
C PHE A 177 -2.72 19.79 -23.02
N LEU A 178 -2.37 21.04 -22.70
CA LEU A 178 -1.63 21.39 -21.49
C LEU A 178 -2.40 21.00 -20.22
N HIS A 179 -3.71 21.21 -20.19
CA HIS A 179 -4.55 20.79 -19.07
C HIS A 179 -4.57 19.27 -18.90
N ARG A 180 -4.74 18.51 -19.99
CA ARG A 180 -4.68 17.03 -19.97
C ARG A 180 -3.33 16.55 -19.44
N LYS A 181 -2.23 17.13 -19.92
CA LYS A 181 -0.87 16.79 -19.46
C LYS A 181 -0.67 17.08 -17.97
N LYS A 182 -1.13 18.25 -17.49
CA LYS A 182 -1.05 18.63 -16.07
C LYS A 182 -1.86 17.69 -15.17
N VAL A 183 -3.07 17.31 -15.59
CA VAL A 183 -3.92 16.36 -14.84
C VAL A 183 -3.26 14.97 -14.76
N ALA A 184 -2.68 14.48 -15.86
CA ALA A 184 -1.98 13.19 -15.87
C ALA A 184 -0.79 13.18 -14.90
N GLN A 185 0.05 14.23 -14.91
CA GLN A 185 1.18 14.35 -13.99
C GLN A 185 0.73 14.45 -12.52
N SER A 186 -0.34 15.21 -12.25
CA SER A 186 -0.89 15.31 -10.89
C SER A 186 -1.41 13.96 -10.36
N ARG A 187 -2.02 13.13 -11.22
CA ARG A 187 -2.48 11.79 -10.84
C ARG A 187 -1.32 10.85 -10.52
N GLU A 188 -0.27 10.86 -11.35
CA GLU A 188 0.92 10.04 -11.11
C GLU A 188 1.60 10.42 -9.79
N LEU A 189 1.73 11.72 -9.52
CA LEU A 189 2.31 12.21 -8.26
C LEU A 189 1.47 11.76 -7.06
N LYS A 190 0.15 11.92 -7.12
CA LYS A 190 -0.76 11.43 -6.05
C LYS A 190 -0.64 9.92 -5.82
N ARG A 191 -0.42 9.13 -6.87
CA ARG A 191 -0.20 7.68 -6.74
C ARG A 191 1.10 7.38 -6.01
N LYS A 192 2.19 8.07 -6.38
CA LYS A 192 3.48 7.94 -5.71
C LYS A 192 3.42 8.39 -4.25
N ASP A 193 2.71 9.48 -3.95
CA ASP A 193 2.50 9.93 -2.58
C ASP A 193 1.74 8.90 -1.75
N ALA A 194 0.68 8.29 -2.31
CA ALA A 194 -0.07 7.22 -1.65
C ALA A 194 0.80 5.98 -1.39
N GLU A 195 1.62 5.56 -2.37
CA GLU A 195 2.55 4.44 -2.23
C GLU A 195 3.62 4.71 -1.15
N LEU A 196 4.14 5.93 -1.08
CA LEU A 196 5.09 6.35 -0.05
C LEU A 196 4.46 6.34 1.35
N VAL A 197 3.22 6.80 1.48
CA VAL A 197 2.47 6.75 2.76
C VAL A 197 2.24 5.30 3.21
N GLU A 198 1.89 4.41 2.29
CA GLU A 198 1.72 2.98 2.60
C GLU A 198 3.04 2.35 3.06
N LYS A 199 4.14 2.62 2.35
CA LYS A 199 5.49 2.17 2.72
C LYS A 199 5.93 2.71 4.08
N ALA A 200 5.66 3.98 4.36
CA ALA A 200 5.94 4.58 5.66
C ALA A 200 5.14 3.91 6.78
N ALA A 201 3.85 3.66 6.58
CA ALA A 201 3.01 2.95 7.54
C ALA A 201 3.49 1.51 7.78
N ALA A 202 3.95 0.81 6.74
CA ALA A 202 4.52 -0.53 6.86
C ALA A 202 5.84 -0.54 7.65
N LEU A 203 6.70 0.47 7.47
CA LEU A 203 7.92 0.64 8.26
C LEU A 203 7.60 0.86 9.74
N VAL A 204 6.68 1.78 10.06
CA VAL A 204 6.26 2.03 11.46
C VAL A 204 5.75 0.76 12.14
N ARG A 205 5.01 -0.10 11.42
CA ARG A 205 4.56 -1.39 11.96
C ARG A 205 5.73 -2.35 12.23
N LYS A 206 6.74 -2.37 11.36
CA LYS A 206 7.96 -3.18 11.58
C LYS A 206 8.76 -2.67 12.79
N ASP A 207 8.88 -1.35 12.94
CA ASP A 207 9.56 -0.73 14.07
C ASP A 207 8.85 -1.06 15.39
N ALA A 208 7.51 -1.00 15.42
CA ALA A 208 6.72 -1.39 16.59
C ALA A 208 6.88 -2.88 16.94
N ALA A 209 6.85 -3.77 15.96
CA ALA A 209 7.07 -5.20 16.17
C ALA A 209 8.50 -5.50 16.65
N LEU A 210 9.48 -4.73 16.19
CA LEU A 210 10.86 -4.86 16.65
C LEU A 210 10.99 -4.38 18.10
N ALA A 211 10.35 -3.27 18.47
CA ALA A 211 10.32 -2.76 19.84
C ALA A 211 9.72 -3.78 20.81
N GLU A 212 8.66 -4.49 20.41
CA GLU A 212 8.09 -5.59 21.22
C GLU A 212 9.09 -6.74 21.43
N LYS A 213 9.81 -7.14 20.38
CA LYS A 213 10.86 -8.17 20.48
C LYS A 213 12.01 -7.75 21.38
N VAL A 214 12.43 -6.48 21.32
CA VAL A 214 13.47 -5.93 22.21
C VAL A 214 13.00 -6.00 23.67
N ALA A 215 11.78 -5.53 23.96
CA ALA A 215 11.22 -5.60 25.31
C ALA A 215 11.09 -7.05 25.83
N ALA A 216 10.76 -8.01 24.95
CA ALA A 216 10.72 -9.43 25.31
C ALA A 216 12.11 -10.01 25.61
N LEU A 217 13.15 -9.58 24.89
CA LEU A 217 14.53 -9.95 25.16
C LEU A 217 15.02 -9.38 26.48
N GLU A 218 14.76 -8.09 26.76
CA GLU A 218 15.12 -7.46 28.04
C GLU A 218 14.51 -8.21 29.24
N ARG A 219 13.26 -8.66 29.13
CA ARG A 219 12.61 -9.49 30.17
C ARG A 219 13.31 -10.84 30.35
N LYS A 220 13.77 -11.47 29.26
CA LYS A 220 14.52 -12.73 29.33
C LYS A 220 15.89 -12.53 29.96
N ASP A 221 16.58 -11.46 29.62
CA ASP A 221 17.87 -11.11 30.21
C ASP A 221 17.74 -10.88 31.71
N ALA A 222 16.71 -10.14 32.15
CA ALA A 222 16.42 -9.97 33.58
C ALA A 222 16.17 -11.32 34.30
N MET A 223 15.42 -12.22 33.67
CA MET A 223 15.18 -13.57 34.21
C MET A 223 16.46 -14.41 34.30
N LEU A 224 17.35 -14.29 33.31
CA LEU A 224 18.62 -15.01 33.31
C LEU A 224 19.56 -14.46 34.40
N VAL A 225 19.60 -13.15 34.61
CA VAL A 225 20.36 -12.53 35.71
C VAL A 225 19.85 -13.03 37.06
N GLU A 226 18.54 -13.10 37.28
CA GLU A 226 17.96 -13.62 38.52
C GLU A 226 18.32 -15.10 38.73
N LYS A 227 18.22 -15.92 37.69
CA LYS A 227 18.61 -17.34 37.75
C LYS A 227 20.09 -17.52 38.02
N ALA A 228 20.96 -16.72 37.42
CA ALA A 228 22.39 -16.74 37.69
C ALA A 228 22.69 -16.43 39.16
N ALA A 229 22.07 -15.37 39.71
CA ALA A 229 22.20 -15.02 41.13
C ALA A 229 21.62 -16.08 42.08
N ALA A 230 20.61 -16.85 41.65
CA ALA A 230 20.09 -17.98 42.43
C ALA A 230 21.01 -19.21 42.39
N LEU A 231 21.68 -19.46 41.26
CA LEU A 231 22.68 -20.51 41.15
C LEU A 231 23.92 -20.20 42.00
N GLU A 232 24.41 -18.97 41.96
CA GLU A 232 25.56 -18.54 42.78
C GLU A 232 25.29 -18.77 44.28
N ARG A 233 24.10 -18.40 44.77
CA ARG A 233 23.67 -18.71 46.15
C ARG A 233 23.63 -20.21 46.47
N LYS A 234 23.22 -21.05 45.51
CA LYS A 234 23.24 -22.52 45.69
C LYS A 234 24.65 -23.07 45.70
N ASP A 235 25.54 -22.54 44.89
CA ASP A 235 26.95 -22.94 44.88
C ASP A 235 27.62 -22.58 46.21
N GLU A 236 27.30 -21.42 46.79
CA GLU A 236 27.69 -21.03 48.15
C GLU A 236 27.15 -22.01 49.21
N GLU A 237 25.84 -22.34 49.19
CA GLU A 237 25.24 -23.32 50.10
C GLU A 237 25.88 -24.71 49.99
N LEU A 238 26.14 -25.18 48.77
CA LEU A 238 26.79 -26.46 48.52
C LEU A 238 28.24 -26.46 48.99
N ALA A 239 28.97 -25.35 48.82
CA ALA A 239 30.32 -25.19 49.34
C ALA A 239 30.34 -25.26 50.88
N GLU A 240 29.36 -24.65 51.55
CA GLU A 240 29.19 -24.74 53.00
C GLU A 240 28.88 -26.17 53.45
N GLN A 241 27.97 -26.87 52.78
CA GLN A 241 27.67 -28.28 53.06
C GLN A 241 28.88 -29.19 52.85
N ALA A 242 29.67 -28.96 51.80
CA ALA A 242 30.90 -29.70 51.54
C ALA A 242 31.93 -29.46 52.66
N ALA A 243 32.07 -28.22 53.14
CA ALA A 243 32.94 -27.90 54.26
C ALA A 243 32.49 -28.60 55.55
N LEU A 244 31.19 -28.64 55.84
CA LEU A 244 30.60 -29.37 56.98
C LEU A 244 30.81 -30.88 56.87
N SER A 245 30.65 -31.47 55.69
CA SER A 245 30.93 -32.90 55.47
C SER A 245 32.39 -33.20 55.73
N LYS A 246 33.31 -32.39 55.18
CA LYS A 246 34.75 -32.56 55.40
C LYS A 246 35.13 -32.46 56.87
N GLN A 247 34.51 -31.56 57.62
CA GLN A 247 34.69 -31.47 59.07
C GLN A 247 34.18 -32.72 59.79
N ARG A 248 33.01 -33.23 59.40
CA ARG A 248 32.46 -34.48 59.95
C ARG A 248 33.38 -35.66 59.65
N ASP A 249 33.90 -35.76 58.43
CA ASP A 249 34.81 -36.84 58.02
C ASP A 249 36.10 -36.80 58.83
N ALA A 250 36.70 -35.62 59.04
CA ALA A 250 37.87 -35.45 59.91
C ALA A 250 37.58 -35.81 61.38
N MET A 251 36.37 -35.49 61.87
CA MET A 251 35.94 -35.89 63.21
C MET A 251 35.75 -37.41 63.31
N LEU A 252 35.19 -38.02 62.26
CA LEU A 252 34.99 -39.46 62.18
C LEU A 252 36.34 -40.19 62.17
N GLU A 253 37.30 -39.72 61.38
CA GLU A 253 38.67 -40.25 61.34
C GLU A 253 39.33 -40.21 62.72
N LYS A 254 39.15 -39.11 63.47
CA LYS A 254 39.60 -39.02 64.86
C LYS A 254 38.91 -40.03 65.77
N HIS A 255 37.61 -40.29 65.59
CA HIS A 255 36.91 -41.33 66.33
C HIS A 255 37.38 -42.74 65.95
N VAL A 256 37.66 -43.00 64.67
CA VAL A 256 38.23 -44.27 64.19
C VAL A 256 39.58 -44.54 64.83
N LEU A 257 40.50 -43.57 64.81
CA LEU A 257 41.81 -43.70 65.47
C LEU A 257 41.67 -44.01 66.97
N LYS A 258 40.69 -43.40 67.63
CA LYS A 258 40.41 -43.66 69.05
C LYS A 258 39.80 -45.05 69.31
N LEU A 259 39.04 -45.56 68.35
CA LEU A 259 38.49 -46.91 68.41
C LEU A 259 39.57 -47.96 68.12
N GLU A 260 40.50 -47.70 67.20
CA GLU A 260 41.68 -48.54 66.97
C GLU A 260 42.54 -48.63 68.23
N GLU A 261 42.86 -47.51 68.89
CA GLU A 261 43.57 -47.50 70.18
C GLU A 261 42.87 -48.36 71.24
N LYS A 262 41.55 -48.24 71.36
CA LYS A 262 40.76 -49.07 72.28
C LYS A 262 40.71 -50.55 71.86
N THR A 263 40.75 -50.82 70.57
CA THR A 263 40.77 -52.20 70.05
C THR A 263 42.09 -52.86 70.40
N ASP A 264 43.20 -52.16 70.20
CA ASP A 264 44.54 -52.60 70.63
C ASP A 264 44.58 -52.84 72.15
N GLU A 265 43.95 -51.96 72.94
CA GLU A 265 43.83 -52.11 74.39
C GLU A 265 43.04 -53.38 74.78
N VAL A 266 41.92 -53.66 74.09
CA VAL A 266 41.13 -54.88 74.29
C VAL A 266 41.90 -56.13 73.86
N GLU A 267 42.64 -56.08 72.75
CA GLU A 267 43.42 -57.21 72.26
C GLU A 267 44.57 -57.54 73.23
N ASN A 268 45.20 -56.52 73.81
CA ASN A 268 46.15 -56.67 74.90
C ASN A 268 45.51 -57.33 76.14
N TRP A 269 44.35 -56.83 76.60
CA TRP A 269 43.60 -57.47 77.70
C TRP A 269 43.23 -58.93 77.40
N ASN A 270 42.85 -59.24 76.15
CA ASN A 270 42.54 -60.59 75.73
C ASN A 270 43.78 -61.51 75.77
N SER A 271 44.96 -60.99 75.41
CA SER A 271 46.22 -61.74 75.52
C SER A 271 46.58 -62.08 76.97
N VAL A 272 46.33 -61.15 77.91
CA VAL A 272 46.48 -61.39 79.36
C VAL A 272 45.51 -62.47 79.82
N LEU A 273 44.22 -62.35 79.46
CA LEU A 273 43.21 -63.35 79.80
C LEU A 273 43.54 -64.74 79.26
N LYS A 274 44.08 -64.83 78.04
CA LYS A 274 44.51 -66.11 77.46
C LYS A 274 45.64 -66.75 78.27
N LYS A 275 46.60 -65.95 78.72
CA LYS A 275 47.68 -66.40 79.60
C LYS A 275 47.15 -66.90 80.94
N ASP A 276 46.24 -66.16 81.57
CA ASP A 276 45.62 -66.56 82.84
C ASP A 276 44.78 -67.85 82.67
N SER A 277 44.12 -68.03 81.53
CA SER A 277 43.40 -69.26 81.19
C SER A 277 44.32 -70.47 81.01
N GLU A 278 45.51 -70.29 80.43
CA GLU A 278 46.50 -71.35 80.26
C GLU A 278 47.13 -71.74 81.62
N GLU A 279 47.37 -70.77 82.51
CA GLU A 279 47.80 -71.02 83.89
C GLU A 279 46.74 -71.78 84.71
N MET A 280 45.45 -71.41 84.59
CA MET A 280 44.37 -72.18 85.23
C MET A 280 44.22 -73.59 84.65
N GLY A 281 44.47 -73.79 83.36
CA GLY A 281 44.47 -75.12 82.73
C GLY A 281 45.55 -76.05 83.29
N SER A 282 46.74 -75.51 83.60
CA SER A 282 47.80 -76.24 84.30
C SER A 282 47.37 -76.70 85.70
N GLY A 283 46.74 -75.81 86.48
CA GLY A 283 46.26 -76.14 87.83
C GLY A 283 45.17 -77.21 87.86
N PHE A 284 44.29 -77.24 86.86
CA PHE A 284 43.24 -78.26 86.74
C PHE A 284 43.79 -79.65 86.39
N ALA A 285 44.89 -79.72 85.61
CA ALA A 285 45.56 -80.98 85.31
C ALA A 285 46.21 -81.61 86.55
N GLU A 286 46.68 -80.79 87.48
CA GLU A 286 47.31 -81.22 88.74
C GLU A 286 46.28 -81.76 89.75
N LEU A 287 45.10 -81.14 89.83
CA LEU A 287 43.96 -81.63 90.63
C LEU A 287 43.41 -82.98 90.15
N LYS A 288 43.39 -83.23 88.84
CA LYS A 288 42.91 -84.50 88.27
C LYS A 288 43.76 -85.69 88.74
N LYS A 289 45.06 -85.50 88.86
CA LYS A 289 46.02 -86.54 89.29
C LYS A 289 45.85 -86.93 90.77
N LEU A 290 45.51 -85.97 91.62
CA LEU A 290 45.21 -86.19 93.05
C LEU A 290 43.88 -86.93 93.26
N THR A 291 42.93 -86.77 92.34
CA THR A 291 41.61 -87.40 92.42
C THR A 291 41.68 -88.90 92.12
N GLU A 292 42.54 -89.31 91.17
CA GLU A 292 42.75 -90.72 90.81
C GLU A 292 43.47 -91.53 91.90
N GLU A 293 44.30 -90.90 92.75
CA GLU A 293 44.94 -91.55 93.90
C GLU A 293 43.96 -91.83 95.05
N LEU A 294 42.96 -90.97 95.25
CA LEU A 294 41.99 -91.10 96.34
C LEU A 294 40.95 -92.22 96.10
N GLU A 295 40.57 -92.42 94.84
CA GLU A 295 39.54 -93.39 94.45
C GLU A 295 40.01 -94.85 94.64
N LYS A 296 41.30 -95.10 94.42
CA LYS A 296 41.92 -96.42 94.64
C LYS A 296 41.98 -96.83 96.13
N HIS A 297 42.09 -95.86 97.04
CA HIS A 297 42.18 -96.14 98.48
C HIS A 297 40.81 -96.43 99.12
N SER A 298 39.73 -95.98 98.48
CA SER A 298 38.34 -96.21 98.92
C SER A 298 37.89 -97.67 98.73
N GLU A 299 38.31 -98.33 97.65
CA GLU A 299 37.86 -99.69 97.31
C GLU A 299 38.45 -100.78 98.23
N GLU A 300 39.65 -100.58 98.79
CA GLU A 300 40.27 -101.52 99.73
C GLU A 300 39.61 -101.54 101.11
N MET A 301 39.00 -100.42 101.56
CA MET A 301 38.31 -100.35 102.85
C MET A 301 36.93 -101.02 102.85
N GLY A 302 36.22 -101.05 101.71
CA GLY A 302 34.87 -101.62 101.61
C GLY A 302 34.79 -103.14 101.79
N THR A 303 35.87 -103.88 101.54
CA THR A 303 35.88 -105.36 101.63
C THR A 303 36.07 -105.90 103.05
N ARG A 304 36.57 -105.09 103.99
CA ARG A 304 36.81 -105.51 105.39
C ARG A 304 35.56 -105.41 106.27
N ASP A 305 34.64 -104.49 105.97
CA ASP A 305 33.41 -104.25 106.75
C ASP A 305 32.38 -105.38 106.61
N VAL A 306 32.19 -105.90 105.39
CA VAL A 306 31.19 -106.94 105.10
C VAL A 306 31.45 -108.27 105.83
N LYS A 307 32.71 -108.54 106.23
CA LYS A 307 33.08 -109.79 106.90
C LYS A 307 32.79 -109.76 108.41
N LEU A 308 32.74 -108.57 109.02
CA LEU A 308 32.48 -108.37 110.45
C LEU A 308 30.98 -108.52 110.80
N GLU A 309 30.06 -108.09 109.92
CA GLU A 309 28.61 -108.24 110.15
C GLU A 309 28.14 -109.69 110.23
N ARG A 310 28.70 -110.60 109.42
CA ARG A 310 28.31 -112.03 109.44
C ARG A 310 28.64 -112.77 110.73
N LEU A 311 29.61 -112.28 111.51
CA LEU A 311 29.98 -112.87 112.80
C LEU A 311 29.04 -112.41 113.92
N ALA A 312 28.54 -111.18 113.87
CA ALA A 312 27.60 -110.64 114.85
C ALA A 312 26.23 -111.36 114.83
N ALA A 313 25.70 -111.67 113.65
CA ALA A 313 24.40 -112.33 113.49
C ALA A 313 24.36 -113.78 114.04
N LYS A 314 25.50 -114.48 114.05
CA LYS A 314 25.59 -115.87 114.54
C LYS A 314 25.59 -115.98 116.07
N LEU A 315 26.04 -114.93 116.78
CA LEU A 315 26.07 -114.90 118.24
C LEU A 315 24.67 -114.62 118.84
N GLU A 316 23.83 -113.84 118.16
CA GLU A 316 22.49 -113.49 118.62
C GLU A 316 21.50 -114.68 118.60
N GLN A 317 21.72 -115.65 117.70
CA GLN A 317 20.88 -116.85 117.64
C GLN A 317 21.14 -117.81 118.82
N ARG A 318 22.33 -117.74 119.44
CA ARG A 318 22.72 -118.55 120.60
C ARG A 318 22.11 -118.07 121.92
N THR A 319 21.72 -116.81 122.03
CA THR A 319 21.15 -116.23 123.25
C THR A 319 19.64 -116.44 123.38
N LYS A 320 18.90 -116.50 122.27
CA LYS A 320 17.42 -116.66 122.29
C LYS A 320 16.93 -118.06 122.64
N GLU A 321 17.71 -119.11 122.34
CA GLU A 321 17.32 -120.50 122.65
C GLU A 321 17.56 -120.87 124.12
N LEU A 322 18.53 -120.23 124.79
CA LEU A 322 18.91 -120.51 126.17
C LEU A 322 17.89 -119.95 127.19
N ASP A 323 17.26 -118.81 126.85
CA ASP A 323 16.28 -118.13 127.71
C ASP A 323 14.93 -118.88 127.77
N LYS A 324 14.59 -119.58 126.68
CA LYS A 324 13.33 -120.33 126.55
C LYS A 324 13.26 -121.54 127.47
N GLN A 325 14.37 -122.25 127.69
CA GLN A 325 14.37 -123.41 128.58
C GLN A 325 14.33 -123.04 130.07
N HIS A 326 14.93 -121.91 130.45
CA HIS A 326 14.95 -121.43 131.84
C HIS A 326 13.53 -121.09 132.35
N SER A 327 12.65 -120.61 131.45
CA SER A 327 11.26 -120.24 131.78
C SER A 327 10.30 -121.43 132.02
N GLN A 328 10.60 -122.63 131.49
CA GLN A 328 9.79 -123.84 131.73
C GLN A 328 10.06 -124.45 133.11
N PHE A 329 11.30 -124.36 133.61
CA PHE A 329 11.71 -124.91 134.90
C PHE A 329 11.05 -124.18 136.09
N HIS A 330 10.82 -122.86 135.98
CA HIS A 330 10.24 -122.06 137.06
C HIS A 330 8.74 -122.32 137.29
N ARG A 331 8.00 -122.72 136.25
CA ARG A 331 6.54 -122.90 136.30
C ARG A 331 6.12 -124.18 137.04
N HIS A 332 6.98 -125.20 137.08
CA HIS A 332 6.65 -126.46 137.74
C HIS A 332 6.76 -126.35 139.28
N PHE A 333 7.65 -125.50 139.78
CA PHE A 333 7.93 -125.36 141.22
C PHE A 333 6.79 -124.67 141.99
N GLN A 334 5.99 -123.80 141.35
CA GLN A 334 4.88 -123.09 142.00
C GLN A 334 3.67 -123.96 142.33
N ASN A 335 3.40 -125.03 141.57
CA ASN A 335 2.25 -125.91 141.82
C ASN A 335 2.38 -126.75 143.11
N MET A 336 3.60 -126.84 143.66
CA MET A 336 3.89 -127.55 144.89
C MET A 336 3.34 -126.85 146.16
N TYR A 337 3.00 -125.55 146.12
CA TYR A 337 2.70 -124.77 147.34
C TYR A 337 1.22 -124.56 147.65
N LEU A 338 0.29 -124.77 146.70
CA LEU A 338 -1.14 -124.42 146.87
C LEU A 338 -2.03 -125.55 147.43
N SER A 339 -1.55 -126.80 147.48
CA SER A 339 -2.37 -127.94 147.95
C SER A 339 -2.30 -128.16 149.48
N ALA A 340 -1.26 -127.66 150.15
CA ALA A 340 -1.06 -127.84 151.60
C ALA A 340 -1.95 -126.94 152.50
N GLY A 341 -2.75 -126.03 151.94
CA GLY A 341 -3.41 -124.97 152.71
C GLY A 341 -4.89 -125.14 153.06
N LYS A 342 -5.65 -126.06 152.42
CA LYS A 342 -7.13 -125.95 152.40
C LYS A 342 -7.97 -126.88 153.29
N GLN A 343 -7.45 -127.91 153.99
CA GLN A 343 -8.31 -128.77 154.85
C GLN A 343 -7.76 -129.13 156.26
N LYS A 344 -6.89 -128.27 156.82
CA LYS A 344 -6.61 -128.19 158.27
C LYS A 344 -7.69 -127.39 159.05
N LYS A 345 -8.85 -127.07 158.45
CA LYS A 345 -9.90 -126.23 159.05
C LYS A 345 -11.29 -126.87 159.02
N MET A 346 -11.34 -128.11 159.49
CA MET A 346 -12.53 -128.81 160.00
C MET A 346 -12.02 -129.95 160.93
N VAL A 347 -11.17 -129.74 161.95
CA VAL A 347 -11.33 -128.87 163.13
C VAL A 347 -12.77 -128.86 163.61
N THR A 348 -12.99 -129.74 164.59
CA THR A 348 -13.87 -129.57 165.75
C THR A 348 -15.36 -129.41 165.48
N LYS A 349 -16.11 -130.50 165.60
CA LYS A 349 -17.24 -130.59 166.55
C LYS A 349 -17.78 -132.04 166.62
N LEU A 350 -17.82 -132.55 167.85
CA LEU A 350 -18.68 -133.64 168.37
C LEU A 350 -18.23 -135.05 167.94
N GLY A 351 -17.75 -135.93 168.82
CA GLY A 351 -18.20 -136.17 170.19
C GLY A 351 -19.22 -137.31 170.20
N GLU A 352 -18.96 -138.29 171.08
CA GLU A 352 -19.90 -139.30 171.62
C GLU A 352 -19.97 -140.70 170.97
N SER A 353 -19.36 -141.64 171.72
CA SER A 353 -20.05 -142.75 172.42
C SER A 353 -19.99 -144.19 171.87
N ASN A 354 -19.73 -145.10 172.83
CA ASN A 354 -20.16 -146.52 172.95
C ASN A 354 -19.28 -147.60 172.28
N LEU A 355 -18.98 -148.76 172.88
CA LEU A 355 -19.37 -149.47 174.13
C LEU A 355 -18.26 -150.54 174.45
N PRO A 356 -18.30 -151.25 175.60
CA PRO A 356 -17.19 -152.00 176.22
C PRO A 356 -17.23 -153.54 176.05
N ASN A 357 -16.30 -154.19 176.76
CA ASN A 357 -15.82 -155.59 176.83
C ASN A 357 -14.62 -155.93 175.95
#